data_AF-A0A498HFY3-F1
#
_entry.id   AF-A0A498HFY3-F1
#
_cell.length_a   1.000
_cell.length_b   1.000
_cell.length_c   1.000
_cell.angle_alpha   90.00
_cell.angle_beta   90.00
_cell.angle_gamma   90.00
#
_symmetry.space_group_name_H-M   'P 1'
#
loop_
_entity.id
_entity.type
_entity.pdbx_description
1 polymer ?
#
loop_
_entity_poly.entity_id
_entity_poly.type
_entity_poly.pdbx_seq_one_letter_code
_entity_poly.pdbx_strand_id
1 'polypeptide(L)'
;MGFQNLVNEDSVQVVNAMQNFSRYMSHVRSVVVVEDVKSLMVGIIGAFSTHVPRQANEIAHRLTHTVLFSGSFCSWLELPFIR
;
A
#
# COMPACT_ATOMS: atom_id res chain seq x y z
N MET A 1 -23.17 -0.70 -8.79
CA MET A 1 -21.84 -1.26 -9.11
C MET A 1 -21.11 -1.42 -7.79
N GLY A 2 -20.68 -2.63 -7.44
CA GLY A 2 -20.05 -2.90 -6.14
C GLY A 2 -18.59 -2.49 -6.11
N PHE A 3 -18.06 -2.23 -4.92
CA PHE A 3 -16.62 -2.06 -4.72
C PHE A 3 -15.92 -3.40 -4.98
N GLN A 4 -14.87 -3.39 -5.80
CA GLN A 4 -13.94 -4.49 -5.88
C GLN A 4 -12.87 -4.27 -4.81
N ASN A 5 -12.52 -5.33 -4.07
CA ASN A 5 -11.48 -5.29 -3.05
C ASN A 5 -10.10 -5.34 -3.72
N LEU A 6 -9.79 -4.29 -4.49
CA LEU A 6 -8.64 -4.23 -5.39
C LEU A 6 -7.67 -3.12 -4.95
N VAL A 7 -6.39 -3.48 -4.82
CA VAL A 7 -5.29 -2.53 -4.63
C VAL A 7 -4.50 -2.41 -5.95
N ASN A 8 -4.54 -1.24 -6.57
CA ASN A 8 -3.76 -0.94 -7.78
C ASN A 8 -2.47 -0.23 -7.39
N GLU A 9 -1.33 -0.81 -7.76
CA GLU A 9 0.00 -0.26 -7.44
C GLU A 9 0.87 -0.19 -8.70
N ASP A 10 1.64 0.89 -8.85
CA ASP A 10 2.55 1.08 -10.00
C ASP A 10 3.98 0.62 -9.71
N SER A 11 4.24 0.11 -8.50
CA SER A 11 5.51 -0.54 -8.15
C SER A 11 5.38 -2.06 -8.15
N VAL A 12 6.02 -2.70 -9.13
CA VAL A 12 6.13 -4.18 -9.20
C VAL A 12 6.71 -4.76 -7.91
N GLN A 13 7.65 -4.05 -7.26
CA GLN A 13 8.28 -4.52 -6.03
C GLN A 13 7.28 -4.59 -4.87
N VAL A 14 6.38 -3.60 -4.77
CA VAL A 14 5.35 -3.53 -3.71
C VAL A 14 4.26 -4.57 -3.96
N VAL A 15 3.79 -4.71 -5.20
CA VAL A 15 2.82 -5.77 -5.57
C VAL A 15 3.38 -7.15 -5.25
N ASN A 16 4.63 -7.42 -5.66
CA ASN A 16 5.28 -8.69 -5.35
C ASN A 16 5.45 -8.87 -3.83
N ALA A 17 5.79 -7.82 -3.08
CA ALA A 17 5.93 -7.92 -1.64
C ALA A 17 4.60 -8.23 -0.94
N MET A 18 3.49 -7.69 -1.41
CA MET A 18 2.14 -7.98 -0.90
C MET A 18 1.69 -9.41 -1.24
N GLN A 19 1.99 -9.90 -2.44
CA GLN A 19 1.58 -11.24 -2.89
C GLN A 19 2.49 -12.36 -2.37
N ASN A 20 3.77 -12.08 -2.15
CA ASN A 20 4.73 -13.09 -1.69
C ASN A 20 4.89 -13.04 -0.16
N PHE A 21 4.78 -14.20 0.49
CA PHE A 21 5.07 -14.40 1.92
C PHE A 21 6.57 -14.39 2.24
N SER A 22 7.44 -14.04 1.29
CA SER A 22 8.89 -14.07 1.45
C SER A 22 9.41 -12.79 2.09
N ARG A 23 10.26 -12.93 3.13
CA ARG A 23 10.94 -11.87 3.90
C ARG A 23 11.89 -10.96 3.10
N TYR A 24 11.82 -10.96 1.78
CA TYR A 24 12.78 -10.26 0.92
C TYR A 24 12.40 -8.79 0.71
N MET A 25 12.34 -8.02 1.80
CA MET A 25 12.49 -6.57 1.72
C MET A 25 13.59 -6.16 2.70
N SER A 26 14.70 -5.63 2.18
CA SER A 26 15.90 -5.32 2.96
C SER A 26 15.76 -4.09 3.87
N HIS A 27 14.64 -3.37 3.82
CA HIS A 27 14.40 -2.15 4.58
C HIS A 27 13.32 -2.38 5.63
N VAL A 28 13.68 -2.28 6.92
CA VAL A 28 12.79 -2.51 8.08
C VAL A 28 11.47 -1.74 7.97
N ARG A 29 11.51 -0.46 7.55
CA ARG A 29 10.30 0.35 7.35
C ARG A 29 9.40 -0.17 6.22
N SER A 30 9.98 -0.71 5.15
CA SER A 30 9.22 -1.29 4.04
C SER A 30 8.60 -2.64 4.42
N VAL A 31 9.27 -3.41 5.28
CA VAL A 31 8.74 -4.69 5.80
C VAL A 31 7.52 -4.43 6.68
N VAL A 32 7.58 -3.48 7.62
CA VAL A 32 6.47 -3.17 8.52
C VAL A 32 5.22 -2.74 7.74
N VAL A 33 5.35 -1.81 6.79
CA VAL A 33 4.21 -1.35 5.98
C VAL A 33 3.61 -2.49 5.15
N VAL A 34 4.42 -3.36 4.57
CA VAL A 34 3.92 -4.49 3.76
C VAL A 34 3.18 -5.52 4.62
N GLU A 35 3.70 -5.85 5.80
CA GLU A 35 3.04 -6.80 6.71
C GLU A 35 1.72 -6.24 7.28
N ASP A 36 1.68 -4.94 7.61
CA ASP A 36 0.44 -4.27 8.02
C ASP A 36 -0.61 -4.31 6.90
N VAL A 37 -0.22 -3.97 5.68
CA VAL A 37 -1.12 -4.02 4.52
C VAL A 37 -1.61 -5.45 4.26
N LYS A 38 -0.73 -6.46 4.35
CA LYS A 38 -1.15 -7.87 4.24
C LYS A 38 -2.17 -8.26 5.31
N SER A 39 -1.93 -7.87 6.56
CA SER A 39 -2.84 -8.18 7.67
C SER A 39 -4.23 -7.57 7.43
N LEU A 40 -4.27 -6.35 6.88
CA LEU A 40 -5.50 -5.67 6.49
C LEU A 40 -6.20 -6.41 5.33
N MET A 41 -5.45 -6.83 4.31
CA MET A 41 -5.97 -7.55 3.16
C MET A 41 -6.54 -8.93 3.54
N VAL A 42 -5.94 -9.64 4.49
CA VAL A 42 -6.46 -10.93 5.01
C VAL A 42 -7.86 -10.75 5.63
N GLY A 43 -8.13 -9.60 6.23
CA GLY A 43 -9.45 -9.27 6.79
C GLY A 43 -10.54 -9.00 5.75
N ILE A 44 -10.18 -8.84 4.48
CA ILE A 44 -11.10 -8.46 3.40
C ILE A 44 -11.23 -9.61 2.40
N ILE A 45 -12.40 -10.24 2.36
CA ILE A 45 -12.66 -11.39 1.47
C ILE A 45 -12.46 -10.98 0.01
N GLY A 46 -11.63 -11.73 -0.70
CA GLY A 46 -11.34 -11.48 -2.11
C GLY A 46 -10.48 -10.25 -2.35
N ALA A 47 -9.77 -9.73 -1.34
CA ALA A 47 -8.79 -8.68 -1.55
C ALA A 47 -7.59 -9.19 -2.36
N PHE A 48 -7.23 -8.46 -3.40
CA PHE A 48 -6.01 -8.73 -4.17
C PHE A 48 -5.35 -7.44 -4.63
N SER A 49 -4.04 -7.52 -4.84
CA SER A 49 -3.25 -6.44 -5.41
C SER A 49 -2.92 -6.74 -6.86
N THR A 50 -2.93 -5.71 -7.72
CA THR A 50 -2.50 -5.81 -9.10
C THR A 50 -1.53 -4.69 -9.44
N HIS A 51 -0.58 -5.02 -10.32
CA HIS A 51 0.29 -4.03 -10.91
C HIS A 51 -0.44 -3.27 -12.02
N VAL A 52 -0.36 -1.95 -12.02
CA VAL A 52 -0.87 -1.08 -13.09
C VAL A 52 0.22 -0.13 -13.59
N PRO A 53 0.19 0.29 -14.86
CA PRO A 53 1.11 1.33 -15.32
C PRO A 53 0.94 2.62 -14.51
N ARG A 54 2.03 3.37 -14.27
CA ARG A 54 1.99 4.65 -13.55
C ARG A 54 0.96 5.65 -14.08
N GLN A 55 0.72 5.65 -15.39
CA GLN A 55 -0.32 6.48 -16.02
C GLN A 55 -1.74 6.11 -15.54
N ALA A 56 -1.99 4.82 -15.27
CA ALA A 56 -3.24 4.37 -14.67
C ALA A 56 -3.31 4.68 -13.16
N ASN A 57 -2.16 4.92 -12.51
CA ASN A 57 -2.06 5.35 -11.11
C ASN A 57 -1.83 6.88 -10.96
N GLU A 58 -2.18 7.68 -11.96
CA GLU A 58 -1.85 9.11 -12.00
C GLU A 58 -2.46 9.88 -10.82
N ILE A 59 -3.66 9.51 -10.37
CA ILE A 59 -4.32 10.18 -9.23
C ILE A 59 -3.50 10.01 -7.95
N ALA A 60 -3.11 8.77 -7.60
CA ALA A 60 -2.27 8.52 -6.43
C ALA A 60 -0.91 9.20 -6.55
N HIS A 61 -0.36 9.23 -7.76
CA HIS A 61 0.89 9.92 -8.04
C HIS A 61 0.79 11.43 -7.76
N ARG A 62 -0.27 12.08 -8.26
CA ARG A 62 -0.53 13.52 -8.04
C ARG A 62 -0.79 13.84 -6.57
N LEU A 63 -1.53 12.99 -5.85
CA LEU A 63 -1.76 13.15 -4.41
C LEU A 63 -0.43 13.10 -3.64
N THR A 64 0.40 12.10 -3.92
CA THR A 64 1.72 11.95 -3.31
C THR A 64 2.59 13.19 -3.56
N HIS A 65 2.65 13.66 -4.80
CA HIS A 65 3.40 14.88 -5.14
C HIS A 65 2.86 16.14 -4.47
N THR A 66 1.53 16.26 -4.35
CA THR A 66 0.91 17.42 -3.68
C THR A 66 1.31 17.47 -2.21
N VAL A 67 1.28 16.33 -1.51
CA VAL A 67 1.71 16.23 -0.12
C VAL A 67 3.19 16.56 0.01
N LEU A 68 4.05 15.95 -0.82
CA LEU A 68 5.50 16.22 -0.82
C LEU A 68 5.80 17.70 -1.05
N PHE A 69 5.10 18.33 -1.99
CA PHE A 69 5.29 19.75 -2.32
C PHE A 69 4.78 20.69 -1.22
N SER A 70 3.72 20.31 -0.51
CA SER A 70 3.20 21.11 0.60
C SER A 70 4.12 21.17 1.82
N GLY A 71 5.23 20.41 1.83
CA GLY A 71 6.11 20.27 3.00
C GLY A 71 5.45 19.55 4.19
N SER A 72 4.26 18.99 3.98
CA SER A 72 3.51 18.26 5.00
C SER A 72 4.10 16.86 5.13
N PHE A 73 4.45 16.49 6.37
CA PHE A 73 4.78 15.11 6.69
C PHE A 73 3.50 14.35 7.03
N CYS A 74 3.14 13.37 6.22
CA CYS A 74 2.17 12.35 6.62
C CYS A 74 2.83 11.49 7.71
N SER A 75 2.40 11.67 8.95
CA SER A 75 2.61 10.65 9.98
C SER A 75 1.58 9.55 9.78
N TRP A 76 2.00 8.30 9.92
CA TRP A 76 1.04 7.21 10.10
C TRP A 76 0.30 7.50 11.41
N LEU A 77 -1.03 7.55 11.35
CA LEU A 77 -1.85 7.60 12.56
C LEU A 77 -1.57 6.31 13.33
N GLU A 78 -0.72 6.38 14.35
CA GLU A 78 -0.65 5.37 15.39
C GLU A 78 -1.98 5.44 16.16
N LEU A 79 -3.03 4.85 15.60
CA LEU A 79 -4.24 4.58 16.35
C LEU A 79 -3.85 3.64 17.49
N PRO A 80 -4.11 3.99 18.76
CA PRO A 80 -3.82 3.08 19.86
C PRO A 80 -4.69 1.84 19.65
N PHE A 81 -4.06 0.69 19.40
CA PHE A 81 -4.74 -0.60 19.44
C PHE A 81 -5.32 -0.76 20.84
N ILE A 82 -6.63 -0.54 20.98
CA ILE A 82 -7.37 -0.89 22.18
C ILE A 82 -7.33 -2.42 22.26
N ARG A 83 -6.53 -2.93 23.19
CA ARG A 83 -6.47 -4.35 23.57
C ARG A 83 -7.72 -4.77 24.33
#